data_AF-A0A520P059-F1
#
_entry.id   AF-A0A520P059-F1
#
_cell.length_a   1.000
_cell.length_b   1.000
_cell.length_c   1.000
_cell.angle_alpha   90.00
_cell.angle_beta   90.00
_cell.angle_gamma   90.00
#
_symmetry.space_group_name_H-M   'P 1'
#
loop_
_entity.id
_entity.type
_entity.pdbx_description
1 polymer ?
#
loop_
_entity_poly.entity_id
_entity_poly.type
_entity_poly.pdbx_seq_one_letter_code
_entity_poly.pdbx_strand_id
1 'polypeptide(L)' 'MTTTEDTDGDTESRDHEFGGLLAASGVPVSDAETAELRRAFDTLCNLAARVRTPGRDWTVKPMPSFAATPRDGEADI' A
#
# COMPACT_ATOMS: atom_id res chain seq x y z
N MET A 1 14.75 9.90 -31.90
CA MET A 1 13.55 10.18 -31.08
C MET A 1 14.03 10.33 -29.65
N THR A 2 14.00 11.56 -29.17
CA THR A 2 14.34 12.00 -27.82
C THR A 2 13.17 11.70 -26.89
N THR A 3 13.40 10.98 -25.81
CA THR A 3 12.50 11.00 -24.65
C THR A 3 13.38 11.03 -23.41
N THR A 4 13.80 12.25 -23.10
CA THR A 4 14.36 12.64 -21.81
C THR A 4 13.20 12.96 -20.87
N GLU A 5 13.31 12.46 -19.65
CA GLU A 5 12.85 13.12 -18.41
C GLU A 5 11.33 13.27 -18.19
N ASP A 6 10.73 12.29 -17.51
CA ASP A 6 9.46 12.41 -16.76
C ASP A 6 9.56 11.70 -15.39
N THR A 7 10.71 11.80 -14.71
CA THR A 7 10.91 11.14 -13.40
C THR A 7 10.67 12.09 -12.21
N ASP A 8 10.70 13.41 -12.42
CA ASP A 8 10.59 14.38 -11.34
C ASP A 8 9.14 14.64 -10.87
N GLY A 9 8.14 14.54 -11.77
CA GLY A 9 6.73 14.80 -11.41
C GLY A 9 6.10 13.76 -10.48
N ASP A 10 6.63 12.53 -10.47
CA ASP A 10 6.12 11.43 -9.65
C ASP A 10 6.55 11.58 -8.17
N THR A 11 7.65 12.29 -7.91
CA THR A 11 8.20 12.48 -6.56
C THR A 11 7.46 13.58 -5.81
N GLU A 12 7.19 14.73 -6.46
CA GLU A 12 6.40 15.82 -5.85
C GLU A 12 4.97 15.38 -5.53
N SER A 13 4.36 14.54 -6.38
CA SER A 13 3.03 13.97 -6.12
C SER A 13 3.02 13.09 -4.87
N ARG A 14 4.05 12.27 -4.67
CA ARG A 14 4.19 11.36 -3.53
C ARG A 14 4.48 12.10 -2.23
N ASP A 15 5.21 13.22 -2.29
CA ASP A 15 5.46 14.09 -1.15
C ASP A 15 4.16 14.68 -0.60
N HIS A 16 3.32 15.18 -1.51
CA HIS A 16 2.01 15.73 -1.15
C HIS A 16 1.07 14.65 -0.59
N GLU A 17 1.04 13.45 -1.18
CA GLU A 17 0.26 12.32 -0.66
C GLU A 17 0.74 11.89 0.74
N PHE A 18 2.05 11.76 0.95
CA PHE A 18 2.61 11.38 2.24
C PHE A 18 2.25 12.40 3.34
N GLY A 19 2.39 13.69 3.05
CA GLY A 19 1.99 14.75 3.98
C GLY A 19 0.49 14.74 4.29
N GLY A 20 -0.34 14.51 3.27
CA GLY A 20 -1.79 14.37 3.42
C GLY A 20 -2.19 13.17 4.29
N LEU A 21 -1.53 12.01 4.12
CA LEU A 21 -1.77 10.81 4.92
C LEU A 21 -1.36 11.00 6.39
N LEU A 22 -0.22 11.64 6.63
CA LEU A 22 0.22 12.00 7.98
C LEU A 22 -0.82 12.91 8.66
N ALA A 23 -1.26 13.98 8.00
CA ALA A 23 -2.26 14.89 8.53
C ALA A 23 -3.61 14.19 8.79
N ALA A 24 -4.06 13.34 7.87
CA ALA A 24 -5.32 12.60 7.99
C ALA A 24 -5.28 11.53 9.09
N SER A 25 -4.10 10.98 9.39
CA SER A 25 -3.95 9.98 10.46
C SER A 25 -4.24 10.54 11.84
N GLY A 26 -4.05 11.85 12.04
CA GLY A 26 -4.19 12.52 13.33
C GLY A 26 -3.20 12.03 14.41
N VAL A 27 -2.22 11.20 14.04
CA VAL A 27 -1.20 10.69 14.95
C VAL A 27 -0.09 11.74 15.05
N PRO A 28 0.28 12.18 16.26
CA PRO A 28 1.46 13.03 16.43
C PRO A 28 2.71 12.20 16.15
N VAL A 29 3.53 12.68 15.22
CA VAL A 29 4.76 12.01 14.78
C VAL A 29 5.92 12.97 14.95
N SER A 30 7.04 12.49 15.52
CA SER A 30 8.28 13.26 15.60
C SER A 30 8.99 13.35 14.24
N ASP A 31 9.94 14.26 14.11
CA ASP A 31 10.74 14.40 12.88
C ASP A 31 11.54 13.12 12.55
N ALA A 32 12.03 12.42 13.58
CA ALA A 32 12.76 11.16 13.42
C ALA A 32 11.84 10.05 12.89
N GLU A 33 10.65 9.89 13.46
CA GLU A 33 9.65 8.93 13.00
C GLU A 33 9.13 9.27 11.61
N THR A 34 9.02 10.56 11.27
CA THR A 34 8.60 11.02 9.95
C THR A 34 9.56 10.53 8.86
N ALA A 35 10.86 10.56 9.11
CA ALA A 35 11.86 10.05 8.17
C ALA A 35 11.77 8.52 7.97
N GLU A 36 11.47 7.77 9.03
CA GLU A 36 11.26 6.32 8.94
C GLU A 36 9.97 5.97 8.21
N LEU A 37 8.87 6.65 8.54
CA LEU A 37 7.59 6.51 7.86
C LEU A 37 7.71 6.86 6.38
N ARG A 38 8.52 7.86 6.03
CA ARG A 38 8.77 8.21 4.64
C ARG A 38 9.42 7.05 3.87
N ARG A 39 10.45 6.43 4.44
CA ARG A 39 11.10 5.26 3.83
C ARG A 39 10.16 4.07 3.69
N ALA A 40 9.32 3.84 4.70
CA ALA A 40 8.30 2.79 4.67
C ALA A 40 7.27 3.05 3.56
N PHE A 41 6.78 4.29 3.46
CA PHE A 41 5.86 4.74 2.41
C PHE A 41 6.46 4.49 1.02
N ASP A 42 7.69 4.95 0.76
CA ASP A 42 8.34 4.75 -0.54
C ASP A 42 8.52 3.26 -0.88
N THR A 43 8.88 2.44 0.11
CA THR A 43 9.01 0.99 -0.06
C THR A 43 7.67 0.36 -0.45
N LEU A 44 6.58 0.76 0.21
CA LEU A 44 5.24 0.25 -0.07
C LEU A 44 4.73 0.72 -1.43
N CYS A 45 4.93 1.99 -1.80
CA CYS A 45 4.57 2.50 -3.12
C CYS A 45 5.31 1.77 -4.23
N ASN A 46 6.60 1.52 -4.06
CA ASN A 46 7.41 0.75 -5.02
C ASN A 46 6.94 -0.71 -5.12
N LEU A 47 6.59 -1.33 -4.00
CA LEU A 47 6.01 -2.67 -4.00
C LEU A 47 4.66 -2.67 -4.72
N ALA A 48 3.78 -1.72 -4.39
CA ALA A 48 2.47 -1.56 -5.01
C ALA A 48 2.60 -1.42 -6.53
N ALA A 49 3.50 -0.56 -7.02
CA ALA A 49 3.76 -0.39 -8.45
C ALA A 49 4.16 -1.69 -9.13
N ARG A 50 4.96 -2.54 -8.46
CA ARG A 50 5.39 -3.84 -9.00
C ARG A 50 4.30 -4.90 -9.00
N VAL A 51 3.44 -4.92 -7.98
CA VAL A 51 2.37 -5.94 -7.85
C VAL A 51 1.07 -5.54 -8.52
N ARG A 52 0.93 -4.25 -8.91
CA ARG A 52 -0.23 -3.74 -9.63
C ARG A 52 -0.24 -4.34 -11.03
N THR A 53 -1.01 -5.40 -11.22
CA THR A 53 -1.27 -5.97 -12.53
C THR A 53 -2.30 -5.10 -13.26
N PRO A 54 -1.96 -4.47 -14.40
CA PRO A 54 -2.94 -3.75 -15.20
C PRO A 54 -4.09 -4.67 -15.61
N GLY A 55 -5.34 -4.23 -15.43
CA GLY A 55 -6.52 -5.03 -15.75
C GLY A 55 -6.97 -6.01 -14.67
N ARG A 56 -6.33 -6.02 -13.49
CA ARG A 56 -6.84 -6.79 -12.34
C ARG A 56 -8.09 -6.11 -11.79
N ASP A 57 -9.18 -6.84 -11.84
CA ASP A 57 -10.45 -6.43 -11.25
C ASP A 57 -10.34 -6.51 -9.72
N TRP A 58 -10.44 -5.34 -9.07
CA TRP A 58 -10.39 -5.21 -7.61
C TRP A 58 -11.74 -5.56 -6.95
N THR A 59 -12.77 -5.85 -7.74
CA THR A 59 -14.05 -6.40 -7.27
C THR A 59 -14.01 -7.93 -7.16
N VAL A 60 -12.94 -8.57 -7.63
CA VAL A 60 -12.68 -10.00 -7.40
C VAL A 60 -12.58 -10.22 -5.90
N LYS A 61 -13.38 -11.16 -5.40
CA LYS A 61 -13.53 -11.46 -3.98
C LYS A 61 -12.14 -11.50 -3.32
N PRO A 62 -11.85 -10.65 -2.31
CA PRO A 62 -10.61 -10.76 -1.55
C PRO A 62 -10.47 -12.20 -1.06
N MET A 63 -9.22 -12.67 -0.88
CA MET A 63 -8.91 -14.03 -0.41
C MET A 63 -9.97 -14.50 0.59
N PRO A 64 -10.49 -15.73 0.45
CA PRO A 64 -11.55 -16.21 1.33
C PRO A 64 -11.15 -15.94 2.77
N SER A 65 -11.99 -15.16 3.46
CA SER A 65 -11.83 -14.86 4.88
C SER A 65 -11.62 -16.18 5.61
N PHE A 66 -10.56 -16.29 6.39
CA PHE A 66 -10.33 -17.44 7.24
C PHE A 66 -11.59 -17.70 8.09
N ALA A 67 -12.29 -18.80 7.83
CA ALA A 67 -13.44 -19.22 8.60
C ALA A 67 -12.92 -20.04 9.79
N ALA A 68 -12.71 -19.37 10.92
CA ALA A 68 -12.27 -19.98 12.18
C ALA A 68 -13.40 -20.79 12.86
N THR A 69 -14.11 -21.62 12.12
CA THR A 69 -15.16 -22.47 12.70
C THR A 69 -15.02 -23.86 12.10
N PRO A 70 -14.44 -24.83 12.84
CA PRO A 70 -14.69 -26.22 12.54
C PRO A 70 -16.22 -26.39 12.54
N ARG A 71 -16.78 -26.94 11.48
CA ARG A 71 -18.16 -27.40 11.54
C ARG A 71 -18.15 -28.58 12.51
N ASP A 72 -18.92 -28.48 13.58
CA ASP A 72 -19.16 -29.61 14.48
C ASP A 72 -19.62 -30.80 13.63
N GLY A 73 -18.75 -31.80 13.47
CA GLY A 73 -19.03 -33.00 12.69
C GLY A 73 -17.88 -33.61 11.89
N GLU A 74 -16.74 -32.92 11.70
CA GLU A 74 -15.59 -33.50 10.98
C GLU A 74 -14.51 -33.99 11.96
N ALA A 75 -14.92 -34.95 12.80
CA ALA A 75 -14.04 -35.76 13.63
C ALA A 75 -14.59 -37.20 13.62
N ASP A 76 -14.67 -37.80 12.44
CA ASP A 76 -14.81 -39.26 12.32
C ASP A 76 -14.38 -39.75 10.93
N ILE A 77 -13.06 -39.86 10.73
CA ILE A 77 -12.39 -40.88 9.88
C ILE A 77 -10.94 -41.04 10.29
#